data_AF-A0A016W4I1-F1
#
_entry.id   AF-A0A016W4I1-F1
#
_cell.length_a   1.000
_cell.length_b   1.000
_cell.length_c   1.000
_cell.angle_alpha   90.00
_cell.angle_beta   90.00
_cell.angle_gamma   90.00
#
_symmetry.space_group_name_H-M   'P 1'
#
loop_
_entity.id
_entity.type
_entity.pdbx_description
1 polymer ?
#
loop_
_entity_poly.entity_id
_entity_poly.type
_entity_poly.pdbx_seq_one_letter_code
_entity_poly.pdbx_strand_id
1 'polypeptide(L)'
;MSKEADPDKVLDATNRFYTLIPHSFGMGTPPLLNTAEMIKEKCGMLDSLLEIQIAYEVIKDEKLNADGERDPVDVHYEKLKCKMEVVSRKSSEFNTIKTYMANTHGKTHSWYNLEIVDLIRIDREGEEAKFKSDIGNRRLLWHGSMTTNYGGILSQGLRIAPPEAPVTGYMFGKGVYFADMVSKSANYCRVGQGEDGLMLLCDVALGKVKPEVNAAMHSLDTIKGYNSVQGLGSMEPDPNKLVKEVDGYAIHMGKPVDAHKDKNCGLYYNEFIVYDVDQIRMRYLVRVRFKENNRQY
;
A
#
# COMPACT_ATOMS: atom_id res chain seq x y z
N MET A 1 9.70 -31.06 3.81
CA MET A 1 8.96 -31.48 5.02
C MET A 1 8.74 -30.25 5.89
N SER A 2 7.53 -29.70 5.91
CA SER A 2 7.18 -28.64 6.86
C SER A 2 7.21 -29.24 8.26
N LYS A 3 8.04 -28.70 9.17
CA LYS A 3 7.89 -29.01 10.59
C LYS A 3 6.54 -28.45 11.02
N GLU A 4 5.60 -29.32 11.40
CA GLU A 4 4.39 -28.87 12.08
C GLU A 4 4.80 -28.12 13.34
N ALA A 5 4.17 -26.96 13.56
CA ALA A 5 4.42 -26.17 14.75
C ALA A 5 3.84 -26.90 15.96
N ASP A 6 4.60 -26.92 17.05
CA ASP A 6 4.20 -27.51 18.33
C ASP A 6 2.92 -26.81 18.85
N PRO A 7 1.78 -27.52 18.97
CA PRO A 7 0.50 -26.94 19.35
C PRO A 7 0.54 -26.18 20.67
N ASP A 8 1.29 -26.68 21.66
CA ASP A 8 1.40 -26.05 22.98
C ASP A 8 2.14 -24.71 22.89
N LYS A 9 3.14 -24.62 22.02
CA LYS A 9 3.85 -23.36 21.76
C LYS A 9 2.98 -22.35 21.03
N VAL A 10 2.14 -22.79 20.09
CA VAL A 10 1.18 -21.92 19.40
C VAL A 10 0.14 -21.38 20.38
N LEU A 11 -0.34 -22.22 21.31
CA LEU A 11 -1.26 -21.82 22.35
C LEU A 11 -0.63 -20.81 23.33
N ASP A 12 0.57 -21.08 23.82
CA ASP A 12 1.31 -20.15 24.69
C ASP A 12 1.52 -18.79 24.01
N ALA A 13 2.01 -18.80 22.77
CA ALA A 13 2.24 -17.57 22.00
C ALA A 13 0.94 -16.79 21.75
N THR A 14 -0.16 -17.48 21.45
CA THR A 14 -1.49 -16.88 21.30
C THR A 14 -1.94 -16.19 22.59
N ASN A 15 -1.83 -16.89 23.73
CA ASN A 15 -2.23 -16.35 25.03
C ASN A 15 -1.40 -15.12 25.42
N ARG A 16 -0.08 -15.17 25.18
CA ARG A 16 0.82 -14.04 25.39
C ARG A 16 0.43 -12.83 24.54
N PHE A 17 0.11 -13.05 23.26
CA PHE A 17 -0.32 -11.97 22.37
C PHE A 17 -1.59 -11.28 22.87
N TYR A 18 -2.65 -12.03 23.19
CA TYR A 18 -3.92 -11.44 23.65
C TYR A 18 -3.86 -10.85 25.06
N THR A 19 -2.87 -11.25 25.87
CA THR A 19 -2.60 -10.63 27.17
C THR A 19 -1.88 -9.29 27.01
N LEU A 20 -0.92 -9.21 26.08
CA LEU A 20 -0.16 -7.98 25.81
C LEU A 20 -0.99 -6.94 25.05
N ILE A 21 -1.82 -7.38 24.11
CA ILE A 21 -2.66 -6.53 23.29
C ILE A 21 -4.11 -6.84 23.64
N PRO A 22 -4.80 -5.99 24.42
CA PRO A 22 -6.18 -6.24 24.82
C PRO A 22 -7.11 -6.38 23.61
N HIS A 23 -7.92 -7.43 23.61
CA HIS A 23 -8.94 -7.69 22.59
C HIS A 23 -10.29 -7.91 23.26
N SER A 24 -11.38 -7.54 22.57
CA SER A 24 -12.73 -7.85 23.00
C SER A 24 -13.29 -9.00 22.17
N PHE A 25 -13.52 -10.15 22.81
CA PHE A 25 -14.15 -11.34 22.20
C PHE A 25 -15.58 -11.56 22.70
N GLY A 26 -16.12 -10.64 23.50
CA GLY A 26 -17.39 -10.83 24.20
C GLY A 26 -17.35 -12.07 25.11
N MET A 27 -18.34 -12.95 24.99
CA MET A 27 -18.36 -14.25 25.69
C MET A 27 -17.63 -15.36 24.92
N GLY A 28 -17.08 -15.06 23.74
CA GLY A 28 -16.39 -16.03 22.90
C GLY A 28 -14.98 -16.34 23.41
N THR A 29 -14.50 -17.55 23.11
CA THR A 29 -13.11 -17.93 23.37
C THR A 29 -12.17 -17.24 22.38
N PRO A 30 -11.03 -16.67 22.82
CA PRO A 30 -10.03 -16.10 21.92
C PRO A 30 -9.58 -17.12 20.86
N PRO A 31 -9.57 -16.76 19.56
CA PRO A 31 -9.20 -17.70 18.50
C PRO A 31 -7.69 -17.93 18.44
N LEU A 32 -7.28 -19.19 18.24
CA LEU A 32 -5.88 -19.60 18.14
C LEU A 32 -5.19 -18.99 16.90
N LEU A 33 -4.01 -18.41 17.07
CA LEU A 33 -3.25 -17.80 15.97
C LEU A 33 -2.41 -18.85 15.21
N ASN A 34 -3.06 -19.71 14.43
CA ASN A 34 -2.43 -20.89 13.83
C ASN A 34 -2.28 -20.87 12.30
N THR A 35 -2.69 -19.79 11.62
CA THR A 35 -2.53 -19.63 10.16
C THR A 35 -1.69 -18.39 9.83
N ALA A 36 -0.99 -18.42 8.69
CA ALA A 36 -0.20 -17.29 8.22
C ALA A 36 -1.07 -16.06 7.92
N GLU A 37 -2.30 -16.29 7.45
CA GLU A 37 -3.31 -15.26 7.17
C GLU A 37 -3.72 -14.53 8.45
N MET A 38 -4.00 -15.27 9.54
CA MET A 38 -4.34 -14.66 10.84
C MET A 38 -3.17 -13.87 11.41
N ILE A 39 -1.94 -14.39 11.29
CA ILE A 39 -0.74 -13.64 11.71
C ILE A 39 -0.60 -12.35 10.90
N LYS A 40 -0.74 -12.42 9.57
CA LYS A 40 -0.71 -11.25 8.69
C LYS A 40 -1.78 -10.23 9.06
N GLU A 41 -2.98 -10.69 9.43
CA GLU A 41 -4.06 -9.82 9.88
C GLU A 41 -3.70 -9.09 11.18
N LYS A 42 -3.16 -9.79 12.17
CA LYS A 42 -2.71 -9.18 13.43
C LYS A 42 -1.52 -8.26 13.27
N CYS A 43 -0.61 -8.54 12.34
CA CYS A 43 0.46 -7.60 11.99
C CYS A 43 -0.10 -6.31 11.41
N GLY A 44 -1.03 -6.40 10.45
CA GLY A 44 -1.70 -5.22 9.91
C GLY A 44 -2.49 -4.42 10.96
N MET A 45 -3.07 -5.11 11.96
CA MET A 45 -3.71 -4.43 13.10
C MET A 45 -2.69 -3.65 13.94
N LEU A 46 -1.54 -4.24 14.26
CA LEU A 46 -0.48 -3.55 15.01
C LEU A 46 0.08 -2.36 14.26
N ASP A 47 0.31 -2.50 12.94
CA ASP A 47 0.74 -1.40 12.08
C ASP A 47 -0.26 -0.24 12.15
N SER A 48 -1.56 -0.53 12.07
CA SER A 48 -2.60 0.51 12.21
C SER A 48 -2.65 1.17 13.58
N LEU A 49 -2.43 0.42 14.66
CA LEU A 49 -2.35 1.00 16.00
C LEU A 49 -1.18 1.99 16.12
N LEU A 50 -0.02 1.65 15.53
CA LEU A 50 1.14 2.53 15.49
C LEU A 50 0.87 3.80 14.67
N GLU A 51 0.21 3.66 13.51
CA GLU A 51 -0.17 4.81 12.69
C GLU A 51 -1.18 5.74 13.40
N ILE A 52 -2.15 5.16 14.12
CA ILE A 52 -3.10 5.93 14.94
C ILE A 52 -2.36 6.70 16.03
N GLN A 53 -1.42 6.07 16.74
CA GLN A 53 -0.61 6.74 17.75
C GLN A 53 0.14 7.94 17.15
N ILE A 54 0.77 7.75 15.99
CA ILE A 54 1.49 8.80 15.29
C ILE A 54 0.57 9.93 14.87
N ALA A 55 -0.60 9.61 14.30
CA ALA A 55 -1.60 10.61 13.95
C ALA A 55 -2.01 11.43 15.19
N TYR A 56 -2.18 10.77 16.35
CA TYR A 56 -2.44 11.47 17.61
C TYR A 56 -1.29 12.37 18.05
N GLU A 57 -0.03 11.92 17.94
CA GLU A 57 1.15 12.74 18.27
C GLU A 57 1.25 13.97 17.36
N VAL A 58 1.01 13.80 16.07
CA VAL A 58 0.94 14.87 15.07
C VAL A 58 -0.17 15.87 15.44
N ILE A 59 -1.36 15.38 15.77
CA ILE A 59 -2.52 16.21 16.16
C ILE A 59 -2.27 16.96 17.48
N LYS A 60 -1.61 16.34 18.46
CA LYS A 60 -1.37 16.91 19.79
C LYS A 60 -0.29 17.98 19.84
N ASP A 61 0.50 18.19 18.78
CA ASP A 61 1.55 19.22 18.81
C ASP A 61 0.94 20.62 19.04
N GLU A 62 1.13 21.15 20.24
CA GLU A 62 0.51 22.41 20.71
C GLU A 62 1.19 23.65 20.12
N LYS A 63 2.36 23.50 19.46
CA LYS A 63 3.12 24.63 18.92
C LYS A 63 2.35 25.47 17.90
N LEU A 64 1.45 24.83 17.14
CA LEU A 64 0.60 25.49 16.14
C LEU A 64 -0.74 25.97 16.71
N ASN A 65 -1.07 25.60 17.95
CA ASN A 65 -2.33 25.92 18.63
C ASN A 65 -2.24 27.18 19.50
N ALA A 66 -1.07 27.83 19.57
CA ALA A 66 -0.77 28.87 20.56
C ALA A 66 -1.61 30.15 20.41
N ASP A 67 -2.10 30.46 19.21
CA ASP A 67 -2.71 31.76 18.93
C ASP A 67 -4.26 31.75 18.96
N GLY A 68 -4.92 30.61 19.10
CA GLY A 68 -6.39 30.50 19.29
C GLY A 68 -7.29 31.03 18.16
N GLU A 69 -6.74 31.74 17.17
CA GLU A 69 -7.47 32.41 16.08
C GLU A 69 -7.59 31.57 14.79
N ARG A 70 -6.94 30.40 14.74
CA ARG A 70 -6.82 29.60 13.51
C ARG A 70 -7.87 28.50 13.43
N ASP A 71 -8.34 28.21 12.22
CA ASP A 71 -9.27 27.09 11.99
C ASP A 71 -8.57 25.75 12.34
N PRO A 72 -9.20 24.87 13.14
CA PRO A 72 -8.63 23.57 13.49
C PRO A 72 -8.27 22.68 12.29
N VAL A 73 -8.99 22.79 11.17
CA VAL A 73 -8.70 22.05 9.94
C VAL A 73 -7.37 22.51 9.34
N ASP A 74 -7.11 23.81 9.30
CA ASP A 74 -5.86 24.37 8.78
C ASP A 74 -4.67 23.93 9.64
N VAL A 75 -4.84 23.93 10.96
CA VAL A 75 -3.84 23.44 11.91
C VAL A 75 -3.49 21.98 11.64
N HIS A 76 -4.51 21.12 11.49
CA HIS A 76 -4.29 19.70 11.21
C HIS A 76 -3.67 19.47 9.83
N TYR A 77 -4.08 20.24 8.83
CA TYR A 77 -3.51 20.19 7.49
C TYR A 77 -2.01 20.54 7.50
N GLU A 78 -1.60 21.60 8.18
CA GLU A 78 -0.19 21.99 8.29
C GLU A 78 0.66 20.94 9.02
N LYS A 79 0.09 20.30 10.03
CA LYS A 79 0.74 19.20 10.77
C LYS A 79 1.04 18.00 9.89
N LEU A 80 0.30 17.79 8.79
CA LEU A 80 0.61 16.76 7.81
C LEU A 80 1.85 17.06 6.97
N LYS A 81 2.32 18.31 6.92
CA LYS A 81 3.51 18.72 6.13
C LYS A 81 3.48 18.16 4.69
N CYS A 82 2.29 18.18 4.11
CA CYS A 82 2.02 17.59 2.81
C CYS A 82 1.07 18.50 2.07
N LYS A 83 1.58 19.17 1.02
CA LYS A 83 0.76 20.06 0.20
C LYS A 83 -0.24 19.23 -0.58
N MET A 84 -1.49 19.68 -0.63
CA MET A 84 -2.58 18.98 -1.31
C MET A 84 -3.31 19.90 -2.27
N GLU A 85 -3.48 19.45 -3.51
CA GLU A 85 -4.20 20.18 -4.55
C GLU A 85 -5.24 19.28 -5.22
N VAL A 86 -6.51 19.70 -5.22
CA VAL A 86 -7.56 18.93 -5.88
C VAL A 86 -7.39 18.98 -7.40
N VAL A 87 -7.32 17.80 -8.02
CA VAL A 87 -7.23 17.67 -9.47
C VAL A 87 -8.63 17.80 -10.07
N SER A 88 -8.78 18.72 -11.02
CA SER A 88 -10.06 18.93 -11.72
C SER A 88 -10.51 17.68 -12.47
N ARG A 89 -11.77 17.28 -12.28
CA ARG A 89 -12.39 16.13 -12.98
C ARG A 89 -12.41 16.26 -14.51
N LYS A 90 -12.25 17.47 -15.06
CA LYS A 90 -12.22 17.74 -16.50
C LYS A 90 -10.81 17.70 -17.09
N SER A 91 -9.77 17.57 -16.26
CA SER A 91 -8.37 17.58 -16.69
C SER A 91 -7.99 16.29 -17.42
N SER A 92 -6.97 16.37 -18.28
CA SER A 92 -6.33 15.20 -18.88
C SER A 92 -5.74 14.28 -17.81
N GLU A 93 -5.09 14.85 -16.80
CA GLU A 93 -4.51 14.15 -15.65
C GLU A 93 -5.53 13.27 -14.93
N PHE A 94 -6.71 13.82 -14.60
CA PHE A 94 -7.79 13.03 -13.98
C PHE A 94 -8.24 11.88 -14.88
N ASN A 95 -8.38 12.14 -16.19
CA ASN A 95 -8.78 11.11 -17.15
C ASN A 95 -7.72 10.01 -17.28
N THR A 96 -6.43 10.35 -17.25
CA THR A 96 -5.32 9.38 -17.23
C THR A 96 -5.43 8.45 -16.04
N ILE A 97 -5.58 8.98 -14.82
CA ILE A 97 -5.69 8.16 -13.61
C ILE A 97 -7.00 7.35 -13.58
N LYS A 98 -8.11 7.93 -14.06
CA LYS A 98 -9.38 7.23 -14.20
C LYS A 98 -9.25 6.04 -15.16
N THR A 99 -8.59 6.22 -16.29
CA THR A 99 -8.31 5.13 -17.25
C THR A 99 -7.37 4.10 -16.65
N TYR A 100 -6.34 4.53 -15.91
CA TYR A 100 -5.42 3.62 -15.23
C TYR A 100 -6.16 2.72 -14.23
N MET A 101 -7.01 3.30 -13.37
CA MET A 101 -7.85 2.55 -12.44
C MET A 101 -8.80 1.58 -13.18
N ALA A 102 -9.51 2.06 -14.21
CA ALA A 102 -10.48 1.25 -14.93
C ALA A 102 -9.83 0.05 -15.66
N ASN A 103 -8.65 0.25 -16.26
CA ASN A 103 -7.97 -0.80 -17.01
C ASN A 103 -7.29 -1.82 -16.10
N THR A 104 -6.85 -1.43 -14.90
CA THR A 104 -6.06 -2.30 -14.02
C THR A 104 -6.87 -2.91 -12.87
N HIS A 105 -8.19 -2.96 -13.03
CA HIS A 105 -9.05 -3.74 -12.16
C HIS A 105 -8.97 -5.22 -12.52
N GLY A 106 -8.33 -6.00 -11.66
CA GLY A 106 -8.13 -7.44 -11.83
C GLY A 106 -9.45 -8.24 -11.88
N LYS A 107 -9.55 -9.17 -12.85
CA LYS A 107 -10.75 -9.99 -13.10
C LYS A 107 -11.14 -10.88 -11.91
N THR A 108 -10.17 -11.31 -11.11
CA THR A 108 -10.42 -12.13 -9.91
C THR A 108 -11.00 -11.32 -8.75
N HIS A 109 -10.95 -9.99 -8.80
CA HIS A 109 -11.48 -9.10 -7.77
C HIS A 109 -12.85 -8.54 -8.17
N SER A 110 -13.78 -9.45 -8.49
CA SER A 110 -15.08 -9.11 -9.10
C SER A 110 -16.22 -8.89 -8.10
N TRP A 111 -15.94 -8.74 -6.80
CA TRP A 111 -16.97 -8.51 -5.77
C TRP A 111 -17.22 -7.02 -5.49
N TYR A 112 -16.43 -6.13 -6.09
CA TYR A 112 -16.67 -4.69 -6.10
C TYR A 112 -16.20 -4.07 -7.42
N ASN A 113 -16.68 -2.85 -7.66
CA ASN A 113 -16.11 -1.91 -8.63
C ASN A 113 -15.55 -0.70 -7.88
N LEU A 114 -14.60 0.00 -8.51
CA LEU A 114 -14.02 1.22 -7.95
C LEU A 114 -14.45 2.45 -8.74
N GLU A 115 -14.76 3.53 -8.03
CA GLU A 115 -14.98 4.86 -8.59
C GLU A 115 -14.10 5.89 -7.90
N ILE A 116 -13.43 6.76 -8.67
CA ILE A 116 -12.72 7.90 -8.11
C ILE A 116 -13.72 8.96 -7.64
N VAL A 117 -13.73 9.19 -6.33
CA VAL A 117 -14.48 10.28 -5.67
C VAL A 117 -13.66 11.56 -5.71
N ASP A 118 -12.41 11.52 -5.26
CA ASP A 118 -11.51 12.68 -5.30
C ASP A 118 -10.12 12.23 -5.75
N LEU A 119 -9.48 13.06 -6.56
CA LEU A 119 -8.07 12.91 -6.93
C LEU A 119 -7.34 14.16 -6.45
N ILE A 120 -6.33 13.95 -5.61
CA ILE A 120 -5.61 15.03 -4.94
C ILE A 120 -4.14 14.84 -5.25
N ARG A 121 -3.50 15.82 -5.88
CA ARG A 121 -2.05 15.85 -6.01
C ARG A 121 -1.45 16.13 -4.64
N ILE A 122 -0.45 15.35 -4.27
CA ILE A 122 0.24 15.50 -2.99
C ILE A 122 1.73 15.71 -3.19
N ASP A 123 2.31 16.58 -2.35
CA ASP A 123 3.74 16.86 -2.31
C ASP A 123 4.19 16.97 -0.86
N ARG A 124 4.82 15.90 -0.36
CA ARG A 124 5.25 15.78 1.03
C ARG A 124 6.59 16.48 1.24
N GLU A 125 6.70 17.24 2.33
CA GLU A 125 7.89 17.99 2.67
C GLU A 125 9.16 17.12 2.70
N GLY A 126 10.18 17.55 1.94
CA GLY A 126 11.48 16.91 1.86
C GLY A 126 11.55 15.61 1.04
N GLU A 127 10.42 15.09 0.55
CA GLU A 127 10.38 13.83 -0.19
C GLU A 127 11.08 13.94 -1.56
N GLU A 128 10.80 15.02 -2.30
CA GLU A 128 11.45 15.28 -3.59
C GLU A 128 12.98 15.37 -3.50
N ALA A 129 13.49 16.01 -2.45
CA ALA A 129 14.93 16.22 -2.27
C ALA A 129 15.69 14.91 -1.98
N LYS A 130 15.03 13.93 -1.36
CA LYS A 130 15.60 12.61 -1.06
C LYS A 130 15.36 11.59 -2.16
N PHE A 131 14.37 11.84 -3.02
CA PHE A 131 13.93 10.88 -4.02
C PHE A 131 15.06 10.52 -5.00
N LYS A 132 15.41 9.23 -5.01
CA LYS A 132 16.45 8.62 -5.85
C LYS A 132 15.98 8.47 -7.30
N SER A 133 15.68 9.59 -7.95
CA SER A 133 15.19 9.61 -9.33
C SER A 133 16.24 9.13 -10.36
N ASP A 134 17.51 9.20 -9.99
CA ASP A 134 18.69 8.88 -10.81
C ASP A 134 18.88 7.38 -11.07
N ILE A 135 18.36 6.50 -10.21
CA ILE A 135 18.43 5.04 -10.44
C ILE A 135 17.53 4.58 -11.60
N GLY A 136 16.59 5.42 -12.04
CA GLY A 136 15.75 5.16 -13.22
C GLY A 136 14.67 4.09 -13.04
N ASN A 137 14.09 3.63 -14.17
CA ASN A 137 12.95 2.70 -14.21
C ASN A 137 11.81 3.14 -13.27
N ARG A 138 11.44 4.42 -13.37
CA ARG A 138 10.41 5.06 -12.56
C ARG A 138 9.02 4.66 -13.03
N ARG A 139 8.19 4.17 -12.12
CA ARG A 139 6.82 3.75 -12.40
C ARG A 139 5.85 4.37 -11.42
N LEU A 140 4.70 4.83 -11.92
CA LEU A 140 3.58 5.19 -11.05
C LEU A 140 2.84 3.91 -10.65
N LEU A 141 2.83 3.58 -9.35
CA LEU A 141 2.27 2.34 -8.82
C LEU A 141 1.29 2.60 -7.68
N TRP A 142 0.32 1.68 -7.53
CA TRP A 142 -0.72 1.74 -6.51
C TRP A 142 -0.23 1.22 -5.17
N HIS A 143 -0.55 1.94 -4.10
CA HIS A 143 -0.44 1.47 -2.73
C HIS A 143 -1.78 1.66 -2.00
N GLY A 144 -2.23 0.65 -1.28
CA GLY A 144 -3.46 0.70 -0.49
C GLY A 144 -3.17 0.41 0.97
N SER A 145 -3.90 1.08 1.86
CA SER A 145 -3.76 0.97 3.31
C SER A 145 -5.08 1.37 3.96
N MET A 146 -5.30 1.02 5.22
CA MET A 146 -6.49 1.45 5.96
C MET A 146 -6.53 2.98 6.06
N THR A 147 -7.71 3.58 5.99
CA THR A 147 -7.90 5.04 6.07
C THR A 147 -7.25 5.64 7.33
N THR A 148 -7.28 4.91 8.45
CA THR A 148 -6.63 5.30 9.72
C THR A 148 -5.14 5.54 9.60
N ASN A 149 -4.48 4.94 8.60
CA ASN A 149 -3.03 4.98 8.45
C ASN A 149 -2.56 6.24 7.71
N TYR A 150 -3.46 6.93 7.01
CA TYR A 150 -3.08 8.05 6.13
C TYR A 150 -2.59 9.28 6.89
N GLY A 151 -3.02 9.51 8.13
CA GLY A 151 -2.49 10.60 8.95
C GLY A 151 -0.98 10.45 9.18
N GLY A 152 -0.52 9.24 9.52
CA GLY A 152 0.90 8.94 9.68
C GLY A 152 1.65 8.85 8.35
N ILE A 153 1.07 8.22 7.33
CA ILE A 153 1.69 8.12 6.00
C ILE A 153 1.91 9.50 5.37
N LEU A 154 0.94 10.41 5.44
CA LEU A 154 1.07 11.74 4.85
C LEU A 154 2.08 12.61 5.60
N SER A 155 2.16 12.47 6.93
CA SER A 155 3.08 13.24 7.77
C SER A 155 4.52 12.73 7.80
N GLN A 156 4.72 11.41 7.71
CA GLN A 156 6.04 10.78 7.87
C GLN A 156 6.53 10.05 6.60
N GLY A 157 5.67 9.87 5.61
CA GLY A 157 5.95 9.05 4.43
C GLY A 157 5.63 7.57 4.65
N LEU A 158 5.76 6.78 3.58
CA LEU A 158 5.68 5.32 3.64
C LEU A 158 6.92 4.76 4.37
N ARG A 159 6.72 3.73 5.20
CA ARG A 159 7.76 3.18 6.07
C ARG A 159 7.92 1.69 5.87
N ILE A 160 9.14 1.22 6.07
CA ILE A 160 9.44 -0.21 6.11
C ILE A 160 9.14 -0.70 7.52
N ALA A 161 8.52 -1.88 7.63
CA ALA A 161 8.19 -2.49 8.90
C ALA A 161 9.45 -2.61 9.79
N PRO A 162 9.33 -2.35 11.11
CA PRO A 162 10.47 -2.31 12.01
C PRO A 162 11.10 -3.72 12.20
N PRO A 163 12.37 -3.82 12.65
CA PRO A 163 13.08 -5.09 12.80
C PRO A 163 12.36 -6.13 13.68
N GLU A 164 11.57 -5.67 14.66
CA GLU A 164 10.84 -6.49 15.61
C GLU A 164 9.56 -7.11 15.03
N ALA A 165 8.99 -6.50 13.98
CA ALA A 165 7.81 -7.05 13.32
C ALA A 165 8.12 -8.45 12.75
N PRO A 166 7.20 -9.42 12.80
CA PRO A 166 7.44 -10.71 12.19
C PRO A 166 7.57 -10.57 10.66
N VAL A 167 8.42 -11.40 10.04
CA VAL A 167 8.52 -11.47 8.57
C VAL A 167 7.33 -12.24 7.95
N THR A 168 6.64 -13.03 8.77
CA THR A 168 5.44 -13.79 8.37
C THR A 168 4.35 -12.83 7.89
N GLY A 169 3.96 -12.96 6.61
CA GLY A 169 2.97 -12.10 5.96
C GLY A 169 3.54 -11.20 4.86
N TYR A 170 4.87 -11.03 4.81
CA TYR A 170 5.59 -10.34 3.74
C TYR A 170 6.19 -11.36 2.76
N MET A 171 5.64 -11.45 1.54
CA MET A 171 6.06 -12.48 0.58
C MET A 171 7.52 -12.33 0.13
N PHE A 172 8.04 -11.09 0.15
CA PHE A 172 9.39 -10.74 -0.28
C PHE A 172 10.21 -10.03 0.80
N GLY A 173 9.92 -10.28 2.08
CA GLY A 173 10.58 -9.60 3.21
C GLY A 173 10.11 -8.17 3.45
N LYS A 174 10.72 -7.49 4.41
CA LYS A 174 10.27 -6.18 4.89
C LYS A 174 10.69 -5.08 3.91
N GLY A 175 9.72 -4.54 3.19
CA GLY A 175 9.89 -3.42 2.27
C GLY A 175 8.55 -2.71 2.09
N VAL A 176 8.52 -1.68 1.24
CA VAL A 176 7.28 -1.03 0.85
C VAL A 176 6.74 -1.69 -0.41
N TYR A 177 5.49 -2.18 -0.33
CA TYR A 177 4.84 -2.96 -1.37
C TYR A 177 3.92 -2.09 -2.23
N PHE A 178 4.03 -2.29 -3.54
CA PHE A 178 3.22 -1.63 -4.55
C PHE A 178 2.65 -2.65 -5.54
N ALA A 179 1.58 -2.29 -6.24
CA ALA A 179 1.03 -3.07 -7.34
C ALA A 179 0.82 -2.19 -8.57
N ASP A 180 0.92 -2.80 -9.75
CA ASP A 180 0.50 -2.22 -11.02
C ASP A 180 -1.01 -2.37 -11.26
N MET A 181 -1.67 -3.23 -10.48
CA MET A 181 -3.11 -3.51 -10.50
C MET A 181 -3.84 -2.79 -9.35
N VAL A 182 -4.76 -1.87 -9.68
CA VAL A 182 -5.48 -1.09 -8.65
C VAL A 182 -6.25 -1.98 -7.67
N SER A 183 -6.95 -3.01 -8.15
CA SER A 183 -7.79 -3.83 -7.28
C SER A 183 -6.98 -4.69 -6.31
N LYS A 184 -5.71 -4.97 -6.63
CA LYS A 184 -4.81 -5.65 -5.69
C LYS A 184 -4.48 -4.76 -4.50
N SER A 185 -4.11 -3.51 -4.76
CA SER A 185 -3.85 -2.52 -3.71
C SER A 185 -5.14 -2.13 -2.97
N ALA A 186 -6.27 -2.03 -3.66
CA ALA A 186 -7.56 -1.66 -3.07
C ALA A 186 -8.03 -2.63 -1.96
N ASN A 187 -7.70 -3.92 -2.06
CA ASN A 187 -8.01 -4.89 -1.01
C ASN A 187 -7.33 -4.58 0.35
N TYR A 188 -6.25 -3.78 0.35
CA TYR A 188 -5.58 -3.34 1.56
C TYR A 188 -6.27 -2.14 2.23
N CYS A 189 -7.25 -1.50 1.58
CA CYS A 189 -8.03 -0.42 2.19
C CYS A 189 -8.94 -0.93 3.32
N ARG A 190 -9.33 -2.21 3.28
CA ARG A 190 -10.22 -2.87 4.26
C ARG A 190 -11.53 -2.13 4.51
N VAL A 191 -12.13 -1.60 3.45
CA VAL A 191 -13.43 -0.92 3.50
C VAL A 191 -14.53 -1.81 2.92
N GLY A 192 -15.74 -1.66 3.42
CA GLY A 192 -16.92 -2.35 2.95
C GLY A 192 -17.48 -1.78 1.63
N GLN A 193 -18.47 -2.46 1.07
CA GLN A 193 -19.23 -1.92 -0.06
C GLN A 193 -20.03 -0.69 0.40
N GLY A 194 -20.09 0.34 -0.46
CA GLY A 194 -20.72 1.62 -0.18
C GLY A 194 -19.82 2.61 0.56
N GLU A 195 -18.68 2.16 1.09
CA GLU A 195 -17.72 3.00 1.79
C GLU A 195 -16.64 3.56 0.86
N ASP A 196 -16.04 4.67 1.29
CA ASP A 196 -14.88 5.26 0.63
C ASP A 196 -13.60 4.78 1.31
N GLY A 197 -12.64 4.33 0.50
CA GLY A 197 -11.27 4.09 0.92
C GLY A 197 -10.32 5.16 0.38
N LEU A 198 -9.11 5.18 0.92
CA LEU A 198 -8.01 5.99 0.41
C LEU A 198 -6.94 5.10 -0.22
N MET A 199 -6.40 5.54 -1.34
CA MET A 199 -5.30 4.88 -2.06
C MET A 199 -4.23 5.90 -2.42
N LEU A 200 -2.98 5.46 -2.54
CA LEU A 200 -1.88 6.24 -3.06
C LEU A 200 -1.50 5.79 -4.47
N LEU A 201 -1.06 6.76 -5.26
CA LEU A 201 -0.19 6.56 -6.41
C LEU A 201 1.16 7.20 -6.11
N CYS A 202 2.20 6.38 -6.18
CA CYS A 202 3.56 6.80 -5.92
C CYS A 202 4.42 6.63 -7.17
N ASP A 203 5.27 7.60 -7.44
CA ASP A 203 6.40 7.45 -8.35
C ASP A 203 7.48 6.66 -7.63
N VAL A 204 7.69 5.43 -8.09
CA VAL A 204 8.63 4.48 -7.49
C VAL A 204 9.79 4.29 -8.44
N ALA A 205 10.99 4.68 -7.99
CA ALA A 205 12.23 4.44 -8.71
C ALA A 205 12.67 2.99 -8.50
N LEU A 206 12.34 2.12 -9.45
CA LEU A 206 12.60 0.68 -9.30
C LEU A 206 14.06 0.31 -9.62
N GLY A 207 14.76 1.13 -10.41
CA GLY A 207 16.10 0.83 -10.90
C GLY A 207 16.19 -0.55 -11.55
N LYS A 208 17.25 -1.29 -11.22
CA LYS A 208 17.42 -2.67 -11.68
C LYS A 208 16.60 -3.63 -10.80
N VAL A 209 15.63 -4.29 -11.41
CA VAL A 209 14.63 -5.13 -10.74
C VAL A 209 15.09 -6.58 -10.65
N LYS A 210 14.99 -7.19 -9.46
CA LYS A 210 15.19 -8.63 -9.24
C LYS A 210 13.85 -9.36 -9.44
N PRO A 211 13.70 -10.21 -10.46
CA PRO A 211 12.46 -10.97 -10.66
C PRO A 211 12.39 -12.16 -9.69
N GLU A 212 11.23 -12.37 -9.07
CA GLU A 212 10.96 -13.51 -8.19
C GLU A 212 9.64 -14.20 -8.57
N VAL A 213 9.69 -15.52 -8.76
CA VAL A 213 8.52 -16.34 -9.13
C VAL A 213 7.80 -16.88 -7.88
N ASN A 214 8.56 -17.12 -6.82
CA ASN A 214 8.10 -17.67 -5.55
C ASN A 214 8.44 -16.72 -4.41
N ALA A 215 7.76 -16.87 -3.27
CA ALA A 215 8.08 -16.13 -2.05
C ALA A 215 9.55 -16.32 -1.65
N ALA A 216 10.25 -15.21 -1.39
CA ALA A 216 11.66 -15.20 -1.05
C ALA A 216 11.97 -14.02 -0.13
N MET A 217 12.49 -14.26 1.07
CA MET A 217 12.77 -13.18 2.01
C MET A 217 13.96 -12.35 1.53
N HIS A 218 13.71 -11.07 1.27
CA HIS A 218 14.71 -10.11 0.86
C HIS A 218 14.82 -8.93 1.83
N SER A 219 15.98 -8.28 1.80
CA SER A 219 16.27 -6.98 2.38
C SER A 219 17.20 -6.22 1.43
N LEU A 220 17.50 -4.95 1.75
CA LEU A 220 18.46 -4.16 0.99
C LEU A 220 19.81 -4.86 0.83
N ASP A 221 20.26 -5.60 1.84
CA ASP A 221 21.55 -6.31 1.84
C ASP A 221 21.56 -7.59 1.01
N THR A 222 20.40 -8.23 0.81
CA THR A 222 20.31 -9.52 0.10
C THR A 222 20.12 -9.36 -1.41
N ILE A 223 19.61 -8.22 -1.87
CA ILE A 223 19.33 -7.95 -3.30
C ILE A 223 20.53 -7.37 -4.05
N LYS A 224 21.76 -7.81 -3.72
CA LYS A 224 23.01 -7.27 -4.29
C LYS A 224 22.97 -7.19 -5.82
N GLY A 225 23.28 -6.00 -6.35
CA GLY A 225 23.26 -5.73 -7.79
C GLY A 225 21.87 -5.46 -8.38
N TYR A 226 20.86 -5.29 -7.52
CA TYR A 226 19.49 -4.86 -7.83
C TYR A 226 19.08 -3.74 -6.86
N ASN A 227 18.01 -3.02 -7.19
CA ASN A 227 17.47 -1.91 -6.41
C ASN A 227 16.04 -2.19 -5.90
N SER A 228 15.36 -3.18 -6.47
CA SER A 228 14.00 -3.56 -6.10
C SER A 228 13.74 -5.02 -6.43
N VAL A 229 12.65 -5.57 -5.91
CA VAL A 229 12.15 -6.90 -6.25
C VAL A 229 10.82 -6.75 -6.97
N GLN A 230 10.60 -7.57 -8.01
CA GLN A 230 9.30 -7.77 -8.62
C GLN A 230 8.86 -9.22 -8.42
N GLY A 231 7.80 -9.40 -7.64
CA GLY A 231 7.06 -10.66 -7.62
C GLY A 231 6.29 -10.80 -8.92
N LEU A 232 6.63 -11.82 -9.71
CA LEU A 232 6.07 -12.04 -11.05
C LEU A 232 4.68 -12.68 -10.94
N GLY A 233 3.66 -11.98 -11.41
CA GLY A 233 2.28 -12.47 -11.50
C GLY A 233 1.98 -13.19 -12.81
N SER A 234 1.03 -14.12 -12.83
CA SER A 234 0.52 -14.72 -14.07
C SER A 234 -0.22 -13.72 -14.97
N MET A 235 -0.57 -12.54 -14.45
CA MET A 235 -1.21 -11.45 -15.17
C MET A 235 -0.48 -10.13 -14.91
N GLU A 236 -0.34 -9.31 -15.95
CA GLU A 236 0.18 -7.94 -15.86
C GLU A 236 -0.59 -6.98 -16.77
N PRO A 237 -0.59 -5.66 -16.52
CA PRO A 237 -1.07 -4.68 -17.51
C PRO A 237 -0.28 -4.81 -18.82
N ASP A 238 -0.96 -4.81 -19.97
CA ASP A 238 -0.30 -4.90 -21.29
C ASP A 238 0.92 -3.95 -21.38
N PRO A 239 2.15 -4.48 -21.47
CA PRO A 239 3.37 -3.69 -21.40
C PRO A 239 3.52 -2.74 -22.60
N ASN A 240 2.78 -2.95 -23.69
CA ASN A 240 2.76 -2.07 -24.86
C ASN A 240 1.86 -0.85 -24.68
N LYS A 241 1.07 -0.79 -23.60
CA LYS A 241 0.16 0.31 -23.29
C LYS A 241 0.67 1.09 -22.09
N LEU A 242 1.72 1.87 -22.35
CA LEU A 242 2.31 2.79 -21.37
C LEU A 242 2.13 4.25 -21.80
N VAL A 243 1.90 5.11 -20.82
CA VAL A 243 1.99 6.57 -20.98
C VAL A 243 3.18 7.04 -20.17
N LYS A 244 4.04 7.85 -20.79
CA LYS A 244 5.11 8.56 -20.09
C LYS A 244 4.58 9.93 -19.72
N GLU A 245 4.56 10.23 -18.42
CA GLU A 245 4.17 11.56 -17.94
C GLU A 245 5.33 12.53 -18.00
N VAL A 246 5.01 13.82 -17.94
CA VAL A 246 5.97 14.94 -17.98
C VAL A 246 7.04 14.82 -16.88
N ASP A 247 6.65 14.29 -15.72
CA ASP A 247 7.53 14.14 -14.55
C ASP A 247 8.55 13.00 -14.69
N GLY A 248 8.50 12.20 -15.76
CA GLY A 248 9.52 11.22 -16.11
C GLY A 248 9.26 9.77 -15.65
N TYR A 249 8.16 9.50 -14.96
CA TYR A 249 7.72 8.14 -14.64
C TYR A 249 6.78 7.57 -15.73
N ALA A 250 6.71 6.24 -15.82
CA ALA A 250 5.80 5.53 -16.71
C ALA A 250 4.55 5.02 -15.98
N ILE A 251 3.39 5.18 -16.60
CA ILE A 251 2.12 4.59 -16.15
C ILE A 251 1.78 3.42 -17.07
N HIS A 252 1.79 2.20 -16.52
CA HIS A 252 1.44 0.98 -17.24
C HIS A 252 -0.07 0.72 -17.12
N MET A 253 -0.86 1.40 -17.96
CA MET A 253 -2.31 1.41 -17.89
C MET A 253 -3.00 0.47 -18.89
N GLY A 254 -2.28 -0.54 -19.37
CA GLY A 254 -2.83 -1.60 -20.22
C GLY A 254 -3.91 -2.40 -19.50
N LYS A 255 -4.83 -3.00 -20.27
CA LYS A 255 -5.72 -4.02 -19.72
C LYS A 255 -4.89 -5.27 -19.37
N PRO A 256 -5.33 -6.11 -18.42
CA PRO A 256 -4.52 -7.22 -17.95
C PRO A 256 -4.43 -8.29 -19.03
N VAL A 257 -3.21 -8.76 -19.29
CA VAL A 257 -2.87 -9.84 -20.22
C VAL A 257 -2.17 -10.96 -19.46
N ASP A 258 -2.21 -12.17 -20.02
CA ASP A 258 -1.42 -13.27 -19.48
C ASP A 258 0.08 -12.92 -19.58
N ALA A 259 0.78 -13.01 -18.45
CA ALA A 259 2.20 -12.75 -18.33
C ALA A 259 2.93 -14.04 -17.96
N HIS A 260 4.23 -14.10 -18.28
CA HIS A 260 5.13 -15.14 -17.77
C HIS A 260 4.62 -16.58 -17.93
N LYS A 261 4.00 -16.91 -19.08
CA LYS A 261 3.40 -18.24 -19.36
C LYS A 261 4.38 -19.40 -19.25
N ASP A 262 5.67 -19.10 -19.42
CA ASP A 262 6.80 -20.01 -19.28
C ASP A 262 7.22 -20.25 -17.81
N LYS A 263 6.63 -19.52 -16.86
CA LYS A 263 6.96 -19.59 -15.43
C LYS A 263 5.76 -20.06 -14.62
N ASN A 264 6.03 -20.89 -13.62
CA ASN A 264 5.01 -21.30 -12.66
C ASN A 264 4.86 -20.24 -11.55
N CYS A 265 4.26 -19.09 -11.88
CA CYS A 265 4.09 -17.96 -10.97
C CYS A 265 3.23 -18.31 -9.75
N GLY A 266 3.76 -18.08 -8.55
CA GLY A 266 2.99 -18.20 -7.30
C GLY A 266 2.01 -17.04 -7.05
N LEU A 267 2.14 -15.95 -7.83
CA LEU A 267 1.27 -14.78 -7.76
C LEU A 267 0.36 -14.70 -8.98
N TYR A 268 -0.86 -14.19 -8.77
CA TYR A 268 -1.78 -13.92 -9.88
C TYR A 268 -1.52 -12.57 -10.56
N TYR A 269 -1.18 -11.53 -9.79
CA TYR A 269 -0.77 -10.21 -10.29
C TYR A 269 0.58 -9.82 -9.70
N ASN A 270 1.32 -8.95 -10.38
CA ASN A 270 2.63 -8.48 -9.93
C ASN A 270 2.63 -7.83 -8.54
N GLU A 271 3.80 -7.81 -7.91
CA GLU A 271 4.14 -6.94 -6.76
C GLU A 271 5.48 -6.28 -7.02
N PHE A 272 5.63 -5.03 -6.60
CA PHE A 272 6.90 -4.31 -6.63
C PHE A 272 7.28 -3.91 -5.22
N ILE A 273 8.49 -4.24 -4.82
CA ILE A 273 8.98 -4.04 -3.47
C ILE A 273 10.28 -3.25 -3.52
N VAL A 274 10.30 -2.15 -2.77
CA VAL A 274 11.51 -1.36 -2.52
C VAL A 274 11.90 -1.48 -1.06
N TYR A 275 13.21 -1.52 -0.80
CA TYR A 275 13.79 -1.70 0.53
C TYR A 275 14.47 -0.43 1.04
N ASP A 276 14.17 0.69 0.38
CA ASP A 276 14.63 2.02 0.73
C ASP A 276 13.51 3.01 0.44
N VAL A 277 13.12 3.78 1.46
CA VAL A 277 12.01 4.74 1.37
C VAL A 277 12.34 5.92 0.46
N ASP A 278 13.62 6.22 0.23
CA ASP A 278 14.07 7.26 -0.67
C ASP A 278 13.87 6.88 -2.15
N GLN A 279 13.44 5.65 -2.45
CA GLN A 279 13.00 5.23 -3.79
C GLN A 279 11.53 5.60 -4.10
N ILE A 280 10.85 6.28 -3.18
CA ILE A 280 9.41 6.53 -3.26
C ILE A 280 9.15 8.03 -3.20
N ARG A 281 8.34 8.52 -4.14
CA ARG A 281 7.72 9.84 -4.06
C ARG A 281 6.21 9.71 -4.24
N MET A 282 5.43 10.11 -3.25
CA MET A 282 3.98 10.15 -3.33
C MET A 282 3.56 11.24 -4.31
N ARG A 283 2.60 10.94 -5.20
CA ARG A 283 2.12 11.87 -6.23
C ARG A 283 0.65 12.18 -6.10
N TYR A 284 -0.16 11.16 -5.80
CA TYR A 284 -1.60 11.33 -5.66
C TYR A 284 -2.15 10.58 -4.46
N LEU A 285 -3.05 11.25 -3.74
CA LEU A 285 -4.03 10.64 -2.87
C LEU A 285 -5.34 10.49 -3.66
N VAL A 286 -5.87 9.27 -3.70
CA VAL A 286 -7.08 8.93 -4.44
C VAL A 286 -8.13 8.45 -3.45
N ARG A 287 -9.20 9.22 -3.28
CA ARG A 287 -10.39 8.76 -2.56
C ARG A 287 -11.24 7.95 -3.52
N VAL A 288 -11.45 6.68 -3.19
CA VAL A 288 -12.13 5.71 -4.04
C VAL A 288 -13.37 5.16 -3.33
N ARG A 289 -14.49 5.05 -4.06
CA ARG A 289 -15.71 4.41 -3.58
C ARG A 289 -15.76 2.96 -4.03
N PHE A 290 -16.00 2.05 -3.09
CA PHE A 290 -16.18 0.63 -3.36
C PHE A 290 -17.66 0.38 -3.65
N LYS A 291 -18.00 0.24 -4.92
CA LYS A 291 -19.37 0.00 -5.37
C LYS A 291 -19.68 -1.49 -5.38
N GLU A 292 -20.91 -1.82 -5.05
CA GLU A 292 -21.45 -3.16 -5.27
C GLU A 292 -21.51 -3.44 -6.77
N ASN A 293 -21.22 -4.69 -7.14
CA ASN A 293 -21.46 -5.17 -8.48
C ASN A 293 -22.93 -5.56 -8.60
N ASN A 294 -23.75 -4.65 -9.14
CA ASN A 294 -25.10 -4.98 -9.60
C ASN A 294 -25.00 -5.99 -10.75
N ARG A 295 -24.79 -7.26 -10.43
CA ARG A 295 -25.11 -8.35 -11.36
C ARG A 295 -26.63 -8.41 -11.40
N GLN A 296 -27.22 -7.81 -12.44
CA GLN A 296 -28.54 -8.24 -12.87
C GLN A 296 -28.42 -9.72 -13.21
N TYR A 297 -29.10 -10.55 -12.42
CA TYR A 297 -29.31 -11.97 -12.70
C TYR A 297 -30.18 -12.12 -13.95
#